data_AF-A0A6I2MNN0-F1
#
_entry.id   AF-A0A6I2MNN0-F1
#
_cell.length_a   1.000
_cell.length_b   1.000
_cell.length_c   1.000
_cell.angle_alpha   90.00
_cell.angle_beta   90.00
_cell.angle_gamma   90.00
#
_symmetry.space_group_name_H-M   'P 1'
#
loop_
_entity.id
_entity.type
_entity.pdbx_description
1 polymer ?
#
loop_
_entity_poly.entity_id
_entity_poly.type
_entity_poly.pdbx_seq_one_letter_code
_entity_poly.pdbx_strand_id
1 'polypeptide(L)'
;MHKFFITLLVFFVAVSCKETQKEEVDQDASGYVISTEKWPKKRSLDSKASAILQEWPEFMAMDVSFDALYNAGNRDDLSLTIDNIIEEQKLLEKSTYPEQFDTPQIKSRQKVFKTYLLKVKGDLYYYLDPEASVNEMIDSYNIMRQQFNAVVNHTFDAQLILDDE
;
A
#
# COMPACT_ATOMS: atom_id res chain seq x y z
N MET A 1 -14.47 58.01 3.51
CA MET A 1 -14.47 56.84 2.61
C MET A 1 -13.59 55.68 3.10
N HIS A 2 -12.43 55.91 3.72
CA HIS A 2 -11.58 54.83 4.26
C HIS A 2 -12.19 54.03 5.43
N LYS A 3 -12.98 54.69 6.30
CA LYS A 3 -13.62 54.03 7.45
C LYS A 3 -14.71 53.02 7.05
N PHE A 4 -15.39 53.24 5.93
CA PHE A 4 -16.41 52.31 5.41
C PHE A 4 -15.78 51.07 4.76
N PHE A 5 -14.59 51.21 4.17
CA PHE A 5 -13.85 50.10 3.56
C PHE A 5 -13.35 49.09 4.60
N ILE A 6 -12.94 49.57 5.78
CA ILE A 6 -12.47 48.72 6.88
C ILE A 6 -13.62 47.91 7.48
N THR A 7 -14.82 48.49 7.61
CA THR A 7 -15.99 47.78 8.14
C THR A 7 -16.46 46.67 7.20
N LEU A 8 -16.32 46.85 5.88
CA LEU A 8 -16.69 45.84 4.89
C LEU A 8 -15.70 44.66 4.83
N LEU A 9 -14.42 44.92 5.12
CA LEU A 9 -13.37 43.89 5.18
C LEU A 9 -13.56 42.95 6.38
N VAL A 10 -13.98 43.47 7.54
CA VAL A 10 -14.22 42.66 8.75
C VAL A 10 -15.44 41.75 8.58
N PHE A 11 -16.45 42.18 7.83
CA PHE A 11 -17.66 41.36 7.60
C PHE A 11 -17.40 40.15 6.69
N PHE A 12 -16.43 40.24 5.77
CA PHE A 12 -16.06 39.13 4.88
C PHE A 12 -15.33 37.99 5.61
N VAL A 13 -14.59 38.29 6.67
CA VAL A 13 -13.88 37.27 7.45
C VAL A 13 -14.84 36.42 8.29
N ALA A 14 -15.98 36.98 8.72
CA ALA A 14 -16.97 36.26 9.53
C ALA A 14 -17.84 35.27 8.74
N VAL A 15 -17.93 35.41 7.40
CA VAL A 15 -18.77 34.54 6.55
C VAL A 15 -17.98 33.38 5.91
N SER A 16 -16.64 33.39 6.03
CA SER A 16 -15.79 32.33 5.44
C SER A 16 -15.75 31.03 6.26
N CYS A 17 -16.32 31.00 7.47
CA CYS A 17 -16.52 29.76 8.22
C CYS A 17 -17.93 29.22 7.95
N LYS A 18 -18.20 28.85 6.69
CA LYS A 18 -19.20 27.81 6.45
C LYS A 18 -18.53 26.50 6.76
N GLU A 19 -18.68 26.06 8.01
CA GLU A 19 -18.44 24.69 8.40
C GLU A 19 -19.43 23.86 7.59
N THR A 20 -18.94 23.30 6.48
CA THR A 20 -19.63 22.24 5.77
C THR A 20 -19.84 21.16 6.79
N GLN A 21 -21.07 21.01 7.28
CA GLN A 21 -21.49 19.81 7.99
C GLN A 21 -21.14 18.64 7.06
N LYS A 22 -20.00 18.01 7.32
CA LYS A 22 -19.82 16.62 6.96
C LYS A 22 -20.95 15.92 7.69
N GLU A 23 -21.85 15.32 6.93
CA GLU A 23 -22.80 14.36 7.45
C GLU A 23 -22.02 13.49 8.43
N GLU A 24 -22.41 13.54 9.71
CA GLU A 24 -22.04 12.52 10.67
C GLU A 24 -22.58 11.23 10.08
N VAL A 25 -21.70 10.49 9.41
CA VAL A 25 -21.95 9.09 9.08
C VAL A 25 -22.15 8.44 10.43
N ASP A 26 -23.39 8.06 10.69
CA ASP A 26 -23.82 7.28 11.83
C ASP A 26 -22.93 6.03 11.87
N GLN A 27 -21.87 6.11 12.68
CA GLN A 27 -20.96 5.01 12.92
C GLN A 27 -21.66 4.10 13.90
N ASP A 28 -22.48 3.21 13.35
CA ASP A 28 -22.69 1.93 14.00
C ASP A 28 -21.29 1.29 14.15
N ALA A 29 -20.74 1.39 15.36
CA ALA A 29 -19.43 0.88 15.74
C ALA A 29 -19.39 -0.67 15.75
N SER A 30 -20.42 -1.33 15.24
CA SER A 30 -20.48 -2.76 15.07
C SER A 30 -20.91 -3.14 13.66
N GLY A 31 -19.94 -3.47 12.80
CA GLY A 31 -20.19 -4.25 11.58
C GLY A 31 -20.04 -3.53 10.25
N TYR A 32 -18.96 -2.76 10.03
CA TYR A 32 -18.54 -2.48 8.64
C TYR A 32 -18.13 -3.81 7.98
N VAL A 33 -19.05 -4.39 7.20
CA VAL A 33 -18.83 -5.63 6.48
C VAL A 33 -17.92 -5.36 5.30
N ILE A 34 -16.79 -6.05 5.26
CA ILE A 34 -15.84 -5.97 4.15
C ILE A 34 -16.12 -7.13 3.19
N SER A 35 -16.26 -6.80 1.90
CA SER A 35 -16.33 -7.80 0.83
C SER A 35 -15.03 -7.78 0.04
N THR A 36 -14.34 -8.92 0.00
CA THR A 36 -13.05 -9.08 -0.69
C THR A 36 -13.21 -9.59 -2.13
N GLU A 37 -14.44 -9.90 -2.56
CA GLU A 37 -14.73 -10.56 -3.85
C GLU A 37 -14.26 -9.76 -5.06
N LYS A 38 -14.28 -8.43 -4.96
CA LYS A 38 -13.90 -7.50 -6.04
C LYS A 38 -12.44 -7.06 -5.99
N TRP A 39 -11.71 -7.44 -4.94
CA TRP A 39 -10.31 -7.01 -4.81
C TRP A 39 -9.45 -7.62 -5.91
N PRO A 40 -8.41 -6.91 -6.37
CA PRO A 40 -7.44 -7.47 -7.29
C PRO A 40 -6.87 -8.76 -6.71
N LYS A 41 -6.60 -9.75 -7.56
CA LYS A 41 -6.02 -11.02 -7.09
C LYS A 41 -4.52 -10.86 -6.87
N LYS A 42 -3.99 -11.58 -5.88
CA LYS A 42 -2.54 -11.70 -5.68
C LYS A 42 -1.87 -12.31 -6.92
N ARG A 43 -0.86 -11.63 -7.46
CA ARG A 43 -0.10 -12.08 -8.63
C ARG A 43 0.77 -13.29 -8.30
N SER A 44 0.88 -14.25 -9.22
CA SER A 44 1.79 -15.39 -9.08
C SER A 44 3.26 -14.98 -9.26
N LEU A 45 4.16 -15.66 -8.55
CA LEU A 45 5.60 -15.56 -8.77
C LEU A 45 6.04 -16.62 -9.79
N ASP A 46 7.03 -16.29 -10.59
CA ASP A 46 7.68 -17.26 -11.48
C ASP A 46 8.50 -18.26 -10.66
N SER A 47 8.72 -19.47 -11.18
CA SER A 47 9.41 -20.54 -10.44
C SER A 47 10.80 -20.11 -9.95
N LYS A 48 11.56 -19.37 -10.77
CA LYS A 48 12.88 -18.84 -10.40
C LYS A 48 12.80 -17.82 -9.27
N ALA A 49 11.85 -16.90 -9.33
CA ALA A 49 11.65 -15.89 -8.29
C ALA A 49 11.15 -16.54 -6.99
N SER A 50 10.20 -17.47 -7.10
CA SER A 50 9.66 -18.22 -5.98
C SER A 50 10.74 -18.99 -5.23
N ALA A 51 11.67 -19.66 -5.94
CA ALA A 51 12.74 -20.41 -5.31
C ALA A 51 13.66 -19.53 -4.44
N ILE A 52 13.91 -18.29 -4.85
CA ILE A 52 14.73 -17.34 -4.08
C ILE A 52 13.91 -16.77 -2.91
N LEU A 53 12.66 -16.39 -3.15
CA LEU A 53 11.81 -15.75 -2.14
C LEU A 53 11.41 -16.69 -1.00
N GLN A 54 11.29 -18.00 -1.27
CA GLN A 54 11.00 -19.01 -0.25
C GLN A 54 12.12 -19.14 0.80
N GLU A 55 13.36 -18.84 0.41
CA GLU A 55 14.54 -18.86 1.29
C GLU A 55 14.72 -17.52 2.03
N TRP A 56 13.80 -16.57 1.87
CA TRP A 56 13.82 -15.27 2.56
C TRP A 56 12.69 -15.19 3.60
N PRO A 57 12.95 -15.55 4.87
CA PRO A 57 11.90 -15.73 5.88
C PRO A 57 11.07 -14.47 6.13
N GLU A 58 11.69 -13.29 6.13
CA GLU A 58 11.00 -12.02 6.36
C GLU A 58 10.03 -11.68 5.22
N PHE A 59 10.39 -12.02 3.98
CA PHE A 59 9.46 -11.87 2.85
C PHE A 59 8.30 -12.86 2.98
N MET A 60 8.59 -14.10 3.35
CA MET A 60 7.56 -15.13 3.50
C MET A 60 6.58 -14.80 4.61
N ALA A 61 7.04 -14.29 5.75
CA ALA A 61 6.16 -13.82 6.82
C ALA A 61 5.18 -12.75 6.29
N MET A 62 5.71 -11.72 5.62
CA MET A 62 4.92 -10.66 5.00
C MET A 62 3.94 -11.19 3.91
N ASP A 63 4.35 -12.14 3.07
CA ASP A 63 3.48 -12.74 2.04
C ASP A 63 2.33 -13.55 2.66
N VAL A 64 2.59 -14.26 3.76
CA VAL A 64 1.55 -15.00 4.51
C VAL A 64 0.53 -14.04 5.13
N SER A 65 0.97 -12.96 5.77
CA SER A 65 0.03 -11.96 6.29
C SER A 65 -0.71 -11.22 5.18
N PHE A 66 -0.07 -11.02 4.01
CA PHE A 66 -0.76 -10.50 2.84
C PHE A 66 -1.87 -11.46 2.36
N ASP A 67 -1.69 -12.77 2.43
CA ASP A 67 -2.76 -13.73 2.11
C ASP A 67 -3.92 -13.67 3.11
N ALA A 68 -3.62 -13.44 4.39
CA ALA A 68 -4.64 -13.28 5.43
C ALA A 68 -5.59 -12.10 5.18
N LEU A 69 -5.14 -11.09 4.41
CA LEU A 69 -5.94 -9.93 4.01
C LEU A 69 -7.29 -10.32 3.41
N TYR A 70 -7.31 -11.34 2.54
CA TYR A 70 -8.53 -11.76 1.84
C TYR A 70 -9.55 -12.45 2.75
N ASN A 71 -9.20 -12.74 4.00
CA ASN A 71 -10.07 -13.30 5.02
C ASN A 71 -10.65 -12.25 5.97
N ALA A 72 -10.30 -10.97 5.83
CA ALA A 72 -10.84 -9.91 6.67
C ALA A 72 -12.35 -9.72 6.42
N GLY A 73 -13.18 -10.08 7.40
CA GLY A 73 -14.64 -9.98 7.29
C GLY A 73 -15.19 -8.65 7.76
N ASN A 74 -14.42 -7.91 8.56
CA ASN A 74 -14.80 -6.63 9.12
C ASN A 74 -13.60 -5.68 9.26
N ARG A 75 -13.87 -4.45 9.69
CA ARG A 75 -12.86 -3.40 9.86
C ARG A 75 -11.77 -3.76 10.89
N ASP A 76 -12.11 -4.42 11.99
CA ASP A 76 -11.16 -4.80 13.03
C ASP A 76 -10.20 -5.88 12.53
N ASP A 77 -10.74 -6.89 11.83
CA ASP A 77 -9.94 -7.93 11.18
C ASP A 77 -8.97 -7.33 10.16
N LEU A 78 -9.46 -6.39 9.34
CA LEU A 78 -8.64 -5.70 8.37
C LEU A 78 -7.56 -4.86 9.07
N SER A 79 -7.92 -4.12 10.12
CA SER A 79 -6.97 -3.30 10.89
C SER A 79 -5.85 -4.15 11.50
N LEU A 80 -6.20 -5.27 12.13
CA LEU A 80 -5.23 -6.20 12.70
C LEU A 80 -4.31 -6.78 11.61
N THR A 81 -4.87 -7.15 10.47
CA THR A 81 -4.09 -7.71 9.36
C THR A 81 -3.12 -6.68 8.77
N ILE A 82 -3.57 -5.43 8.60
CA ILE A 82 -2.72 -4.33 8.12
C ILE A 82 -1.59 -4.02 9.09
N ASP A 83 -1.86 -4.04 10.40
CA ASP A 83 -0.82 -3.85 11.42
C ASP A 83 0.24 -4.97 11.37
N ASN A 84 -0.18 -6.23 11.21
CA ASN A 84 0.76 -7.35 11.06
C ASN A 84 1.65 -7.19 9.82
N ILE A 85 1.06 -6.88 8.66
CA ILE A 85 1.81 -6.66 7.42
C ILE A 85 2.80 -5.49 7.58
N ILE A 86 2.40 -4.40 8.26
CA ILE A 86 3.29 -3.25 8.51
C ILE A 86 4.50 -3.65 9.37
N GLU A 87 4.31 -4.45 10.42
CA GLU A 87 5.43 -4.90 11.25
C GLU A 87 6.37 -5.83 10.47
N GLU A 88 5.83 -6.77 9.70
CA GLU A 88 6.64 -7.67 8.86
C GLU A 88 7.37 -6.91 7.75
N GLN A 89 6.73 -5.89 7.16
CA GLN A 89 7.37 -5.03 6.17
C GLN A 89 8.56 -4.27 6.77
N LYS A 90 8.47 -3.81 8.03
CA LYS A 90 9.61 -3.19 8.73
C LYS A 90 10.75 -4.17 8.97
N LEU A 91 10.44 -5.44 9.25
CA LEU A 91 11.44 -6.50 9.40
C LEU A 91 12.10 -6.82 8.05
N LEU A 92 11.30 -6.96 6.99
CA LEU A 92 11.76 -7.15 5.62
C LEU A 92 12.74 -6.04 5.19
N GLU A 93 12.41 -4.78 5.45
CA GLU A 93 13.27 -3.63 5.12
C GLU A 93 14.64 -3.68 5.81
N LYS A 94 14.72 -4.25 7.01
CA LYS A 94 15.94 -4.34 7.82
C LYS A 94 16.72 -5.63 7.59
N SER A 95 16.08 -6.64 6.99
CA SER A 95 16.68 -7.94 6.74
C SER A 95 17.80 -7.88 5.71
N THR A 96 18.60 -8.94 5.65
CA THR A 96 19.57 -9.12 4.56
C THR A 96 18.84 -9.59 3.31
N TYR A 97 19.00 -8.85 2.23
CA TYR A 97 18.34 -9.15 0.95
C TYR A 97 19.10 -10.28 0.24
N PRO A 98 18.40 -11.20 -0.44
CA PRO A 98 19.02 -12.07 -1.43
C PRO A 98 19.77 -11.24 -2.46
N GLU A 99 20.98 -11.66 -2.86
CA GLU A 99 21.88 -10.89 -3.74
C GLU A 99 21.18 -10.41 -5.01
N GLN A 100 20.39 -11.27 -5.65
CA GLN A 100 19.64 -10.96 -6.86
C GLN A 100 18.58 -9.87 -6.65
N PHE A 101 18.04 -9.75 -5.44
CA PHE A 101 16.99 -8.80 -5.09
C PHE A 101 17.49 -7.60 -4.30
N ASP A 102 18.77 -7.55 -3.95
CA ASP A 102 19.40 -6.39 -3.32
C ASP A 102 19.66 -5.26 -4.33
N THR A 103 18.57 -4.77 -4.93
CA THR A 103 18.62 -3.75 -5.97
C THR A 103 17.75 -2.54 -5.62
N PRO A 104 18.09 -1.34 -6.11
CA PRO A 104 17.26 -0.15 -5.92
C PRO A 104 15.83 -0.31 -6.44
N GLN A 105 15.63 -1.12 -7.49
CA GLN A 105 14.34 -1.36 -8.12
C GLN A 105 13.39 -2.11 -7.18
N ILE A 106 13.88 -3.18 -6.54
CA ILE A 106 13.11 -3.94 -5.54
C ILE A 106 12.80 -3.07 -4.32
N LYS A 107 13.83 -2.41 -3.76
CA LYS A 107 13.66 -1.55 -2.59
C LYS A 107 12.70 -0.38 -2.83
N SER A 108 12.70 0.18 -4.05
CA SER A 108 11.75 1.22 -4.45
C SER A 108 10.31 0.69 -4.43
N ARG A 109 10.04 -0.51 -4.97
CA ARG A 109 8.69 -1.10 -4.96
C ARG A 109 8.21 -1.45 -3.56
N GLN A 110 9.10 -1.95 -2.69
CA GLN A 110 8.76 -2.17 -1.27
C GLN A 110 8.33 -0.88 -0.57
N LYS A 111 9.02 0.25 -0.83
CA LYS A 111 8.62 1.56 -0.28
C LYS A 111 7.25 2.01 -0.78
N VAL A 112 6.96 1.83 -2.07
CA VAL A 112 5.64 2.17 -2.63
C VAL A 112 4.55 1.31 -1.97
N PHE A 113 4.78 0.00 -1.82
CA PHE A 113 3.87 -0.88 -1.11
C PHE A 113 3.62 -0.43 0.34
N LYS A 114 4.67 -0.09 1.07
CA LYS A 114 4.57 0.48 2.42
C LYS A 114 3.75 1.77 2.47
N THR A 115 3.91 2.66 1.50
CA THR A 115 3.12 3.89 1.43
C THR A 115 1.62 3.60 1.37
N TYR A 116 1.21 2.64 0.53
CA TYR A 116 -0.21 2.29 0.42
C TYR A 116 -0.71 1.49 1.64
N LEU A 117 0.11 0.66 2.28
CA LEU A 117 -0.22 0.06 3.58
C LEU A 117 -0.55 1.13 4.64
N LEU A 118 0.29 2.16 4.73
CA LEU A 118 0.07 3.27 5.65
C LEU A 118 -1.15 4.12 5.29
N LYS A 119 -1.49 4.21 4.00
CA LYS A 119 -2.73 4.85 3.54
C LYS A 119 -3.96 4.08 4.03
N VAL A 120 -3.99 2.75 3.85
CA VAL A 120 -5.07 1.89 4.38
C VAL A 120 -5.20 2.06 5.89
N LYS A 121 -4.07 2.00 6.62
CA LYS A 121 -4.07 2.24 8.07
C LYS A 121 -4.66 3.60 8.45
N GLY A 122 -4.35 4.65 7.69
CA GLY A 122 -4.93 5.98 7.87
C GLY A 122 -6.44 5.98 7.69
N ASP A 123 -6.93 5.38 6.60
CA ASP A 123 -8.37 5.30 6.31
C ASP A 123 -9.11 4.55 7.44
N LEU A 124 -8.55 3.43 7.91
CA LEU A 124 -9.11 2.66 9.03
C LEU A 124 -9.13 3.46 10.33
N TYR A 125 -8.02 4.15 10.66
CA TYR A 125 -7.89 4.95 11.87
C TYR A 125 -8.89 6.12 11.91
N TYR A 126 -9.11 6.76 10.76
CA TYR A 126 -10.08 7.85 10.61
C TYR A 126 -11.49 7.36 10.23
N TYR A 127 -11.73 6.05 10.30
CA TYR A 127 -13.01 5.41 10.01
C TYR A 127 -13.59 5.71 8.60
N LEU A 128 -12.72 6.05 7.65
CA LEU A 128 -13.07 6.25 6.24
C LEU A 128 -13.30 4.90 5.55
N ASP A 129 -13.87 4.93 4.34
CA ASP A 129 -13.96 3.75 3.48
C ASP A 129 -12.57 3.40 2.93
N PRO A 130 -12.00 2.22 3.28
CA PRO A 130 -10.67 1.83 2.86
C PRO A 130 -10.65 1.15 1.47
N GLU A 131 -11.77 0.95 0.79
CA GLU A 131 -11.81 0.12 -0.44
C GLU A 131 -10.82 0.60 -1.51
N ALA A 132 -10.77 1.91 -1.76
CA ALA A 132 -9.85 2.48 -2.73
C ALA A 132 -8.37 2.28 -2.35
N SER A 133 -8.01 2.53 -1.09
CA SER A 133 -6.63 2.39 -0.63
C SER A 133 -6.20 0.93 -0.54
N VAL A 134 -7.11 0.01 -0.22
CA VAL A 134 -6.85 -1.43 -0.25
C VAL A 134 -6.54 -1.89 -1.68
N ASN A 135 -7.33 -1.46 -2.66
CA ASN A 135 -7.07 -1.79 -4.06
C ASN A 135 -5.69 -1.29 -4.53
N GLU A 136 -5.36 -0.04 -4.22
CA GLU A 136 -4.03 0.53 -4.54
C GLU A 136 -2.90 -0.23 -3.82
N MET A 137 -3.11 -0.63 -2.57
CA MET A 137 -2.14 -1.43 -1.81
C MET A 137 -1.92 -2.80 -2.46
N ILE A 138 -2.98 -3.50 -2.84
CA ILE A 138 -2.88 -4.80 -3.51
C ILE A 138 -2.17 -4.65 -4.86
N ASP A 139 -2.50 -3.62 -5.63
CA ASP A 139 -1.85 -3.36 -6.91
C ASP A 139 -0.36 -3.06 -6.75
N SER A 140 0.02 -2.27 -5.75
CA SER A 140 1.43 -1.99 -5.46
C SER A 140 2.21 -3.24 -5.04
N TYR A 141 1.56 -4.15 -4.29
CA TYR A 141 2.13 -5.45 -3.95
C TYR A 141 2.30 -6.34 -5.18
N ASN A 142 1.32 -6.35 -6.07
CA ASN A 142 1.38 -7.08 -7.34
C ASN A 142 2.47 -6.55 -8.27
N ILE A 143 2.69 -5.23 -8.31
CA ILE A 143 3.79 -4.61 -9.06
C ILE A 143 5.14 -5.04 -8.48
N MET A 144 5.26 -5.10 -7.15
CA MET A 144 6.47 -5.61 -6.49
C MET A 144 6.74 -7.07 -6.85
N ARG A 145 5.71 -7.94 -6.82
CA ARG A 145 5.82 -9.34 -7.26
C ARG A 145 6.24 -9.47 -8.71
N GLN A 146 5.67 -8.63 -9.59
CA GLN A 146 6.08 -8.58 -10.99
C GLN A 146 7.56 -8.15 -11.15
N GLN A 147 8.04 -7.23 -10.31
CA GLN A 147 9.44 -6.81 -10.35
C GLN A 147 10.39 -7.96 -9.98
N PHE A 148 10.04 -8.81 -9.00
CA PHE A 148 10.82 -10.02 -8.72
C PHE A 148 10.90 -10.94 -9.93
N ASN A 149 9.78 -11.19 -10.62
CA ASN A 149 9.74 -11.98 -11.85
C ASN A 149 10.61 -11.36 -12.95
N ALA A 150 10.54 -10.04 -13.13
CA ALA A 150 11.36 -9.35 -14.13
C ALA A 150 12.86 -9.52 -13.85
N VAL A 151 13.29 -9.31 -12.60
CA VAL A 151 14.70 -9.39 -12.21
C VAL A 151 15.32 -10.76 -12.52
N VAL A 152 14.62 -11.86 -12.25
CA VAL A 152 15.15 -13.21 -12.50
C VAL A 152 15.10 -13.66 -13.97
N ASN A 153 14.35 -12.93 -14.80
CA ASN A 153 14.19 -13.25 -16.22
C ASN A 153 14.97 -12.30 -17.15
N HIS A 154 15.47 -11.18 -16.65
CA HIS A 154 16.37 -10.33 -17.42
C HIS A 154 17.76 -10.97 -17.53
N THR A 155 17.97 -11.75 -18.58
CA THR A 155 19.32 -12.07 -19.08
C THR A 155 19.80 -10.87 -19.89
N PHE A 156 20.59 -9.98 -19.27
CA PHE A 156 21.37 -9.02 -20.03
C PHE A 156 22.50 -9.81 -20.69
N ASP A 157 22.29 -10.25 -21.92
CA ASP A 157 23.28 -11.01 -22.66
C ASP A 157 24.30 -10.03 -23.25
N ALA A 158 25.35 -9.74 -22.48
CA ALA A 158 26.41 -8.81 -22.91
C ALA A 158 27.15 -9.30 -24.16
N GLN A 159 27.05 -10.59 -24.51
CA GLN A 159 27.62 -11.13 -25.76
C GLN A 159 26.89 -10.59 -27.00
N LEU A 160 25.57 -10.34 -26.91
CA LEU A 160 24.76 -9.80 -28.01
C LEU A 160 25.12 -8.34 -28.38
N ILE A 161 25.86 -7.62 -27.53
CA ILE A 161 26.32 -6.24 -27.79
C ILE A 161 27.70 -6.24 -28.45
N LEU A 162 28.48 -7.31 -28.29
CA LEU A 162 29.86 -7.40 -28.77
C LEU A 162 29.98 -8.02 -30.17
N ASP A 163 28.89 -8.54 -30.72
CA ASP A 163 28.83 -9.11 -32.08
C ASP A 163 28.52 -8.05 -33.17
N ASP A 164 28.35 -6.77 -32.77
CA ASP A 164 28.07 -5.63 -33.66
C ASP A 164 29.33 -4.74 -33.95
N GLU A 165 30.55 -5.19 -33.62
CA GLU A 165 31.84 -4.56 -34.02
C GLU A 165 32.72 -5.50 -34.86
#